data_AF-A0A5K1H0W0-F1
#
_entry.id   AF-A0A5K1H0W0-F1
#
_cell.length_a   1.000
_cell.length_b   1.000
_cell.length_c   1.000
_cell.angle_alpha   90.00
_cell.angle_beta   90.00
_cell.angle_gamma   90.00
#
_symmetry.space_group_name_H-M   'P 1'
#
loop_
_entity.id
_entity.type
_entity.pdbx_description
1 polymer ?
#
loop_
_entity_poly.entity_id
_entity_poly.type
_entity_poly.pdbx_seq_one_letter_code
_entity_poly.pdbx_strand_id
1 'polypeptide(L)' 'GWATAPDGPYSWGYCYINEQGNPPSYCVASTQWPCASGKKYYGRGPIQIS' A
#
# COMPACT_ATOMS: atom_id res chain seq x y z
N GLY A 1 7.00 11.77 -5.76
CA GLY A 1 6.75 12.44 -7.05
C GLY A 1 7.58 11.82 -8.17
N TRP A 2 7.46 12.37 -9.37
CA TRP A 2 8.27 11.99 -10.55
C TRP A 2 9.18 13.17 -10.94
N ALA A 3 10.15 12.94 -11.84
CA ALA A 3 11.21 13.91 -12.13
C ALA A 3 10.71 15.28 -12.64
N THR A 4 9.58 15.32 -13.33
CA THR A 4 8.96 16.53 -13.90
C THR A 4 7.70 16.97 -13.15
N ALA A 5 7.54 16.56 -11.89
CA ALA A 5 6.37 16.94 -11.11
C ALA A 5 6.35 18.46 -10.82
N PRO A 6 5.18 19.11 -10.85
CA PRO A 6 5.03 20.49 -10.38
C PRO A 6 5.63 20.66 -8.98
N ASP A 7 6.34 21.75 -8.73
CA ASP A 7 6.97 22.04 -7.44
C ASP A 7 8.02 21.01 -6.97
N GLY A 8 8.50 20.14 -7.89
CA GLY A 8 9.55 19.16 -7.64
C GLY A 8 9.06 17.82 -7.05
N PRO A 9 9.86 16.74 -7.15
CA PRO A 9 9.43 15.37 -6.81
C PRO A 9 9.09 15.16 -5.33
N TYR A 10 9.65 15.98 -4.44
CA TYR A 10 9.51 15.86 -2.99
C TYR A 10 8.22 16.51 -2.45
N SER A 11 7.57 17.37 -3.24
CA SER A 11 6.29 18.01 -2.88
C SER A 11 5.08 17.07 -3.04
N TRP A 12 5.30 15.87 -3.58
CA TRP A 12 4.27 14.87 -3.89
C TRP A 12 4.35 13.66 -2.93
N GLY A 13 4.71 13.90 -1.68
CA GLY A 13 4.51 12.93 -0.60
C GLY A 13 3.01 12.65 -0.40
N TYR A 14 2.66 11.51 0.19
CA TYR A 14 1.26 11.15 0.48
C TYR A 14 0.32 11.09 -0.76
N CYS A 15 0.88 10.96 -1.96
CA CYS A 15 0.10 10.95 -3.22
C CYS A 15 -0.84 9.74 -3.37
N TYR A 16 -0.54 8.60 -2.72
CA TYR A 16 -1.33 7.38 -2.80
C TYR A 16 -1.63 6.85 -1.39
N ILE A 17 -2.88 6.40 -1.19
CA ILE A 17 -3.33 5.78 0.07
C ILE A 17 -3.24 4.25 0.06
N ASN A 18 -3.29 3.63 -1.11
CA ASN A 18 -3.23 2.18 -1.29
C ASN A 18 -2.11 1.82 -2.29
N GLU A 19 -1.50 0.65 -2.10
CA GLU A 19 -0.56 0.04 -3.02
C GLU A 19 -1.13 -0.01 -4.45
N GLN A 20 -0.31 0.36 -5.43
CA GLN A 20 -0.73 0.52 -6.82
C GLN A 20 -0.55 -0.76 -7.63
N GLY A 21 -1.34 -0.90 -8.71
CA GLY A 21 -1.28 -2.06 -9.62
C GLY A 21 -2.27 -3.16 -9.23
N ASN A 22 -1.83 -4.41 -9.30
CA ASN A 22 -2.62 -5.59 -8.89
C ASN A 22 -1.92 -6.34 -7.74
N PRO A 23 -1.91 -5.75 -6.53
CA PRO A 23 -1.22 -6.36 -5.40
C PRO A 23 -1.84 -7.71 -5.02
N PRO A 24 -1.03 -8.67 -4.54
CA PRO A 24 -1.54 -9.92 -4.01
C PRO A 24 -2.39 -9.67 -2.74
N SER A 25 -2.98 -10.74 -2.20
CA SER A 25 -3.77 -10.62 -0.98
C SER A 25 -2.92 -10.36 0.26
N TYR A 26 -1.60 -10.60 0.22
CA TYR A 26 -0.71 -10.56 1.39
C TYR A 26 -1.25 -11.34 2.60
N CYS A 27 -2.09 -12.35 2.35
CA CYS A 27 -2.54 -13.26 3.38
C CYS A 27 -1.47 -14.33 3.60
N VAL A 28 -0.84 -14.30 4.78
CA VAL A 28 0.06 -15.35 5.25
C VAL A 28 -0.71 -16.22 6.24
N ALA A 29 -0.64 -17.54 6.07
CA ALA A 29 -1.28 -18.46 7.00
C ALA A 29 -0.69 -18.29 8.42
N SER A 30 -1.55 -17.92 9.36
CA SER A 30 -1.16 -17.68 10.75
C SER A 30 -2.28 -18.13 11.68
N THR A 31 -1.91 -18.80 12.78
CA THR A 31 -2.84 -19.18 13.83
C THR A 31 -3.16 -18.01 14.76
N GLN A 32 -2.20 -17.10 14.96
CA GLN A 32 -2.38 -15.89 15.78
C GLN A 32 -3.13 -14.79 15.00
N TRP A 33 -2.91 -14.72 13.69
CA TRP A 33 -3.47 -13.68 12.81
C TRP A 33 -4.15 -14.31 11.58
N PRO A 34 -5.24 -15.06 11.77
CA PRO A 34 -5.92 -15.71 10.66
C PRO A 34 -6.48 -14.66 9.69
N CYS A 35 -6.32 -14.92 8.40
CA CYS A 35 -6.86 -14.05 7.37
C CYS A 35 -8.39 -14.11 7.36
N ALA A 36 -9.02 -12.94 7.31
CA ALA A 36 -10.46 -12.85 7.12
C ALA A 36 -10.84 -13.16 5.67
N SER A 37 -11.90 -13.96 5.47
CA SER A 37 -12.36 -14.36 4.14
C SER A 37 -12.66 -13.15 3.25
N GLY A 38 -12.16 -13.19 2.00
CA GLY A 38 -12.31 -12.11 1.02
C GLY A 38 -11.52 -10.83 1.31
N LYS A 39 -10.73 -10.78 2.40
CA LYS A 39 -9.88 -9.62 2.71
C LYS A 39 -8.51 -9.74 2.07
N LYS A 40 -7.91 -8.57 1.83
CA LYS A 40 -6.55 -8.40 1.31
C LYS A 40 -5.78 -7.48 2.27
N TYR A 41 -4.49 -7.72 2.43
CA TYR A 41 -3.58 -7.04 3.35
C TYR A 41 -2.49 -6.28 2.59
N TYR A 42 -2.79 -5.76 1.39
CA TYR A 42 -1.88 -4.90 0.64
C TYR A 42 -1.58 -3.58 1.36
N GLY A 43 -0.52 -2.89 0.91
CA GLY A 43 -0.02 -1.64 1.46
C GLY A 43 -1.10 -0.58 1.63
N ARG A 44 -1.28 -0.07 2.87
CA ARG A 44 -2.25 0.98 3.18
C ARG A 44 -1.68 2.10 4.03
N GLY A 45 -2.23 3.29 3.79
CA GLY A 45 -1.93 4.49 4.56
C GLY A 45 -0.51 5.03 4.34
N PRO A 46 -0.09 5.97 5.18
CA PRO A 46 1.18 6.69 5.01
C PRO A 46 2.42 5.81 5.05
N ILE A 47 2.38 4.72 5.83
CA ILE A 47 3.50 3.80 6.01
C ILE A 47 3.42 2.57 5.10
N GLN A 48 2.35 2.44 4.31
CA GLN A 48 2.11 1.28 3.45
C GLN A 48 2.20 -0.06 4.20
N ILE A 49 1.45 -0.21 5.30
CA ILE A 49 1.46 -1.47 6.08
C ILE A 49 0.90 -2.64 5.26
N SER A 50 1.58 -3.79 5.32
CA SER A 50 1.22 -5.04 4.62
C SER A 50 1.49 -6.27 5.47
#